data_AF-A0A519H8W5-F1
#
_entry.id   AF-A0A519H8W5-F1
#
_cell.length_a   1.000
_cell.length_b   1.000
_cell.length_c   1.000
_cell.angle_alpha   90.00
_cell.angle_beta   90.00
_cell.angle_gamma   90.00
#
_symmetry.space_group_name_H-M   'P 1'
#
loop_
_entity.id
_entity.type
_entity.pdbx_description
1 polymer ?
#
loop_
_entity_poly.entity_id
_entity_poly.type
_entity_poly.pdbx_seq_one_letter_code
_entity_poly.pdbx_strand_id
1 'polypeptide(L)'
;MATASVFDRLESLSDYALQLLTRPHTAVELPIRAELFGAQRFEQHGRSLARAQAVQDENASHRAAPFFPRVDENLESLRQAFDYIALTSRTGRYVSPAAEWLLDNFHLIEAQLQQIREGVPRGYYARLPKLAAQPLAGLPRVYGIAWAYVAHTDSVLNQELFTAFLNAYQDVDELTLGELWALPTTLRVVLLENLRRVAENIAANKVAREVAHAAWDAADALSEQELDVVFRALQSRGLESGYLTQLWQRLPLDHGGNAPPLVRWTEQHCPSGPALIGAAHAEQAAANLTVGNIITTLRLIGQVEWSDLIEPVSRSLRVLRQLPSYARESELTRQQITHAMEQVARQTQRPEREVAEAVVRLA
;
A
#
# COMPACT_ATOMS: atom_id res chain seq x y z
N MET A 1 3.49 34.48 -4.14
CA MET A 1 3.92 35.40 -3.07
C MET A 1 2.85 35.62 -2.00
N ALA A 2 1.57 35.75 -2.34
CA ALA A 2 0.49 35.93 -1.35
C ALA A 2 0.21 34.72 -0.42
N THR A 3 0.49 33.49 -0.85
CA THR A 3 0.33 32.28 0.00
C THR A 3 1.36 32.20 1.13
N ALA A 4 2.64 32.51 0.83
CA ALA A 4 3.72 32.45 1.82
C ALA A 4 3.48 33.43 2.98
N SER A 5 3.01 34.65 2.69
CA SER A 5 2.73 35.67 3.71
C SER A 5 1.58 35.31 4.65
N VAL A 6 0.66 34.43 4.26
CA VAL A 6 -0.48 34.03 5.11
C VAL A 6 -0.05 32.90 6.05
N PHE A 7 0.75 31.94 5.58
CA PHE A 7 1.25 30.86 6.44
C PHE A 7 2.24 31.35 7.50
N ASP A 8 3.00 32.42 7.22
CA ASP A 8 3.89 33.05 8.20
C ASP A 8 3.12 33.63 9.41
N ARG A 9 1.83 33.96 9.24
CA ARG A 9 0.96 34.44 10.33
C ARG A 9 0.35 33.30 11.16
N LEU A 10 0.49 32.06 10.71
CA LEU A 10 0.04 30.86 11.41
C LEU A 10 1.22 30.29 12.23
N GLU A 11 1.61 31.01 13.28
CA GLU A 11 2.84 30.76 14.07
C GLU A 11 2.89 29.37 14.74
N SER A 12 1.75 28.69 14.87
CA SER A 12 1.64 27.35 15.48
C SER A 12 1.84 26.18 14.50
N LEU A 13 2.16 26.47 13.23
CA LEU A 13 2.47 25.44 12.22
C LEU A 13 3.88 24.86 12.39
N SER A 14 3.96 23.54 12.34
CA SER A 14 5.20 22.77 12.31
C SER A 14 5.91 22.88 10.97
N ASP A 15 7.22 22.66 10.98
CA ASP A 15 8.05 22.63 9.77
C ASP A 15 7.51 21.62 8.74
N TYR A 16 6.96 20.49 9.20
CA TYR A 16 6.35 19.49 8.33
C TYR A 16 5.08 20.03 7.65
N ALA A 17 4.19 20.70 8.40
CA ALA A 17 3.01 21.34 7.84
C ALA A 17 3.40 22.42 6.82
N LEU A 18 4.39 23.26 7.14
CA LEU A 18 4.89 24.28 6.22
C LEU A 18 5.50 23.66 4.95
N GLN A 19 6.30 22.61 5.06
CA GLN A 19 6.88 21.91 3.90
C GLN A 19 5.79 21.28 3.04
N LEU A 20 4.81 20.62 3.66
CA LEU A 20 3.68 20.02 2.96
C LEU A 20 2.88 21.10 2.23
N LEU A 21 2.65 22.29 2.81
CA LEU A 21 1.81 23.31 2.19
C LEU A 21 2.54 24.16 1.13
N THR A 22 3.85 24.35 1.26
CA THR A 22 4.62 25.30 0.42
C THR A 22 5.37 24.67 -0.74
N ARG A 23 5.79 23.40 -0.63
CA ARG A 23 6.56 22.72 -1.70
C ARG A 23 5.64 21.97 -2.65
N PRO A 24 5.95 21.89 -3.96
CA PRO A 24 5.25 20.99 -4.86
C PRO A 24 5.41 19.57 -4.33
N HIS A 25 4.30 18.95 -3.95
CA HIS A 25 4.26 17.62 -3.38
C HIS A 25 3.31 16.79 -4.23
N THR A 26 3.71 15.56 -4.57
CA THR A 26 2.81 14.60 -5.20
C THR A 26 1.62 14.40 -4.26
N ALA A 27 0.41 14.39 -4.81
CA ALA A 27 -0.81 14.14 -4.03
C ALA A 27 -0.64 12.83 -3.25
N VAL A 28 -1.11 12.82 -2.00
CA VAL A 28 -1.09 11.61 -1.17
C VAL A 28 -1.88 10.54 -1.90
N GLU A 29 -1.24 9.40 -2.12
CA GLU A 29 -1.90 8.36 -2.87
C GLU A 29 -2.93 7.64 -1.99
N LEU A 30 -4.05 7.23 -2.59
CA LEU A 30 -5.09 6.51 -1.87
C LEU A 30 -4.58 5.14 -1.39
N PRO A 31 -5.09 4.62 -0.26
CA PRO A 31 -4.83 3.26 0.18
C PRO A 31 -5.16 2.24 -0.92
N ILE A 32 -4.39 1.15 -0.98
CA ILE A 32 -4.63 0.00 -1.83
C ILE A 32 -5.84 -0.75 -1.25
N ARG A 33 -7.03 -0.29 -1.61
CA ARG A 33 -8.30 -0.83 -1.15
C ARG A 33 -9.36 -0.66 -2.22
N ALA A 34 -10.12 -1.73 -2.44
CA ALA A 34 -11.24 -1.79 -3.36
C ALA A 34 -12.38 -2.60 -2.72
N GLU A 35 -13.44 -2.85 -3.48
CA GLU A 35 -14.55 -3.68 -3.03
C GLU A 35 -14.06 -5.09 -2.62
N LEU A 36 -14.49 -5.57 -1.46
CA LEU A 36 -14.07 -6.88 -0.96
C LEU A 36 -14.69 -8.01 -1.78
N PHE A 37 -13.87 -8.97 -2.17
CA PHE A 37 -14.31 -10.10 -2.99
C PHE A 37 -14.44 -11.38 -2.16
N GLY A 38 -15.55 -12.10 -2.36
CA GLY A 38 -15.65 -13.51 -1.96
C GLY A 38 -14.96 -14.44 -2.95
N ALA A 39 -14.89 -15.74 -2.64
CA ALA A 39 -14.13 -16.74 -3.42
C ALA A 39 -14.46 -16.73 -4.93
N GLN A 40 -15.74 -16.79 -5.30
CA GLN A 40 -16.16 -16.79 -6.71
C GLN A 40 -15.70 -15.54 -7.47
N ARG A 41 -15.79 -14.38 -6.83
CA ARG A 41 -15.37 -13.11 -7.46
C ARG A 41 -13.85 -13.01 -7.54
N PHE A 42 -13.13 -13.57 -6.57
CA PHE A 42 -11.68 -13.70 -6.66
C PHE A 42 -11.24 -14.58 -7.83
N GLU A 43 -11.91 -15.70 -8.07
CA GLU A 43 -11.57 -16.53 -9.24
C GLU A 43 -11.82 -15.81 -10.56
N GLN A 44 -12.97 -15.12 -10.69
CA GLN A 44 -13.26 -14.30 -11.86
C GLN A 44 -12.19 -13.21 -12.03
N HIS A 45 -11.80 -12.58 -10.93
CA HIS A 45 -10.78 -11.55 -10.93
C HIS A 45 -9.43 -12.11 -11.37
N GLY A 46 -8.99 -13.26 -10.85
CA GLY A 46 -7.74 -13.93 -11.24
C GLY A 46 -7.66 -14.18 -12.74
N ARG A 47 -8.73 -14.74 -13.33
CA ARG A 47 -8.81 -14.95 -14.78
C ARG A 47 -8.80 -13.64 -15.56
N SER A 48 -9.54 -12.64 -15.10
CA SER A 48 -9.59 -11.33 -15.77
C SER A 48 -8.24 -10.60 -15.72
N LEU A 49 -7.54 -10.70 -14.58
CA LEU A 49 -6.24 -10.08 -14.37
C LEU A 49 -5.18 -10.73 -15.25
N ALA A 50 -5.14 -12.06 -15.31
CA ALA A 50 -4.22 -12.79 -16.18
C ALA A 50 -4.37 -12.39 -17.66
N ARG A 51 -5.61 -12.19 -18.14
CA ARG A 51 -5.85 -11.70 -19.51
C ARG A 51 -5.39 -10.26 -19.73
N ALA A 52 -5.45 -9.43 -18.69
CA ALA A 52 -5.09 -8.02 -18.76
C ALA A 52 -3.58 -7.77 -18.57
N GLN A 53 -2.87 -8.65 -17.87
CA GLN A 53 -1.45 -8.51 -17.56
C GLN A 53 -0.57 -8.99 -18.72
N ALA A 54 -0.40 -8.13 -19.74
CA ALA A 54 0.61 -8.35 -20.77
C ALA A 54 2.02 -8.27 -20.16
N VAL A 55 2.86 -9.27 -20.48
CA VAL A 55 4.26 -9.35 -20.06
C VAL A 55 5.17 -8.87 -21.20
N GLN A 56 6.27 -8.19 -20.85
CA GLN A 56 7.30 -7.78 -21.80
C GLN A 56 8.06 -8.99 -22.35
N ASP A 57 8.37 -9.00 -23.65
CA ASP A 57 9.25 -10.00 -24.23
C ASP A 57 10.63 -9.97 -23.55
N GLU A 58 11.19 -11.15 -23.23
CA GLU A 58 12.50 -11.27 -22.56
C GLU A 58 13.65 -10.58 -23.32
N ASN A 59 13.51 -10.43 -24.64
CA ASN A 59 14.49 -9.78 -25.53
C ASN A 59 14.34 -8.24 -25.60
N ALA A 60 13.24 -7.67 -25.10
CA ALA A 60 13.01 -6.23 -25.09
C ALA A 60 13.67 -5.60 -23.86
N SER A 61 15.01 -5.51 -23.89
CA SER A 61 15.77 -5.18 -22.69
C SER A 61 15.99 -3.67 -22.44
N HIS A 62 15.98 -3.31 -21.14
CA HIS A 62 16.73 -2.23 -20.47
C HIS A 62 16.10 -0.87 -20.11
N ARG A 63 14.79 -0.67 -20.16
CA ARG A 63 14.16 0.52 -19.51
C ARG A 63 12.98 0.17 -18.59
N ALA A 64 13.04 -0.97 -17.92
CA ALA A 64 12.09 -1.30 -16.86
C ALA A 64 12.33 -0.39 -15.64
N ALA A 65 11.26 0.14 -15.05
CA ALA A 65 11.33 0.87 -13.79
C ALA A 65 12.00 -0.03 -12.74
N PRO A 66 13.00 0.46 -11.99
CA PRO A 66 13.74 -0.39 -11.09
C PRO A 66 12.86 -0.68 -9.87
N PHE A 67 12.53 -1.97 -9.66
CA PHE A 67 11.68 -2.44 -8.56
C PHE A 67 12.21 -2.00 -7.18
N PHE A 68 13.53 -2.07 -6.99
CA PHE A 68 14.17 -1.78 -5.70
C PHE A 68 14.20 -0.29 -5.31
N PRO A 69 14.57 0.65 -6.19
CA PRO A 69 14.41 2.08 -5.90
C PRO A 69 13.00 2.46 -5.46
N ARG A 70 11.95 1.91 -6.11
CA ARG A 70 10.57 2.11 -5.64
C ARG A 70 10.35 1.58 -4.23
N VAL A 71 10.87 0.39 -3.91
CA VAL A 71 10.82 -0.16 -2.55
C VAL A 71 11.50 0.81 -1.59
N ASP A 72 12.75 1.19 -1.84
CA ASP A 72 13.53 2.07 -0.95
C ASP A 72 12.85 3.44 -0.76
N GLU A 73 12.31 4.05 -1.82
CA GLU A 73 11.51 5.30 -1.76
C GLU A 73 10.26 5.14 -0.91
N ASN A 74 9.54 4.03 -1.05
CA ASN A 74 8.38 3.72 -0.23
C ASN A 74 8.75 3.58 1.25
N LEU A 75 9.87 2.91 1.55
CA LEU A 75 10.33 2.69 2.92
C LEU A 75 10.74 4.00 3.59
N GLU A 76 11.43 4.88 2.87
CA GLU A 76 11.83 6.19 3.36
C GLU A 76 10.62 7.09 3.63
N SER A 77 9.66 7.12 2.70
CA SER A 77 8.43 7.91 2.86
C SER A 77 7.59 7.42 4.05
N LEU A 78 7.53 6.10 4.28
CA LEU A 78 6.87 5.52 5.45
C LEU A 78 7.52 5.98 6.76
N ARG A 79 8.86 6.01 6.83
CA ARG A 79 9.60 6.50 7.99
C ARG A 79 9.33 7.97 8.27
N GLN A 80 9.32 8.82 7.24
CA GLN A 80 9.03 10.24 7.39
C GLN A 80 7.61 10.49 7.90
N ALA A 81 6.61 9.78 7.38
CA ALA A 81 5.24 9.85 7.87
C ALA A 81 5.15 9.40 9.34
N PHE A 82 5.85 8.32 9.69
CA PHE A 82 5.91 7.83 11.06
C PHE A 82 6.53 8.84 12.03
N ASP A 83 7.68 9.43 11.68
CA ASP A 83 8.37 10.40 12.52
C ASP A 83 7.49 11.62 12.82
N TYR A 84 6.75 12.11 11.82
CA TYR A 84 5.79 13.19 12.00
C TYR A 84 4.61 12.77 12.89
N ILE A 85 4.05 11.56 12.69
CA ILE A 85 2.99 11.02 13.55
C ILE A 85 3.48 10.93 15.01
N ALA A 86 4.70 10.44 15.24
CA ALA A 86 5.28 10.31 16.57
C ALA A 86 5.54 11.68 17.23
N LEU A 87 6.08 12.65 16.49
CA LEU A 87 6.32 14.00 16.97
C LEU A 87 5.03 14.66 17.45
N THR A 88 3.99 14.61 16.62
CA THR A 88 2.69 15.24 16.92
C THR A 88 1.98 14.53 18.07
N SER A 89 2.12 13.22 18.23
CA SER A 89 1.53 12.49 19.36
C SER A 89 2.13 12.89 20.72
N ARG A 90 3.40 13.31 20.77
CA ARG A 90 4.05 13.79 22.02
C ARG A 90 3.50 15.13 22.52
N THR A 91 2.82 15.90 21.67
CA THR A 91 2.27 17.22 22.02
C THR A 91 0.93 17.16 22.78
N GLY A 92 0.47 15.97 23.17
CA GLY A 92 -0.79 15.77 23.89
C GLY A 92 -2.05 15.93 23.03
N ARG A 93 -1.89 16.11 21.72
CA ARG A 93 -3.00 16.18 20.75
C ARG A 93 -3.55 14.77 20.49
N TYR A 94 -4.85 14.67 20.18
CA TYR A 94 -5.54 13.40 19.93
C TYR A 94 -4.79 12.52 18.92
N VAL A 95 -4.51 11.28 19.34
CA VAL A 95 -3.93 10.24 18.49
C VAL A 95 -5.06 9.34 18.01
N SER A 96 -5.23 9.20 16.70
CA SER A 96 -6.23 8.26 16.16
C SER A 96 -5.80 6.81 16.43
N PRO A 97 -6.74 5.86 16.58
CA PRO A 97 -6.42 4.45 16.78
C PRO A 97 -5.47 3.86 15.72
N ALA A 98 -5.63 4.24 14.45
CA ALA A 98 -4.74 3.82 13.38
C ALA A 98 -3.29 4.31 13.58
N ALA A 99 -3.11 5.50 14.15
CA ALA A 99 -1.80 6.06 14.46
C ALA A 99 -1.18 5.38 15.69
N GLU A 100 -1.98 5.01 16.69
CA GLU A 100 -1.51 4.19 17.83
C GLU A 100 -1.00 2.84 17.35
N TRP A 101 -1.78 2.15 16.49
CA TRP A 101 -1.33 0.90 15.86
C TRP A 101 0.02 1.05 15.14
N LEU A 102 0.21 2.11 14.36
CA LEU A 102 1.48 2.38 13.70
C LEU A 102 2.62 2.52 14.72
N LEU A 103 2.44 3.36 15.74
CA LEU A 103 3.44 3.65 16.78
C LEU A 103 3.81 2.38 17.57
N ASP A 104 2.82 1.63 18.03
CA ASP A 104 3.01 0.42 18.82
C ASP A 104 3.72 -0.69 18.04
N ASN A 105 3.56 -0.72 16.72
CA ASN A 105 4.08 -1.77 15.85
C ASN A 105 5.29 -1.35 15.02
N PHE A 106 5.90 -0.20 15.31
CA PHE A 106 7.04 0.29 14.51
C PHE A 106 8.20 -0.70 14.44
N HIS A 107 8.53 -1.35 15.57
CA HIS A 107 9.58 -2.37 15.64
C HIS A 107 9.32 -3.55 14.69
N LEU A 108 8.05 -3.96 14.54
CA LEU A 108 7.66 -5.00 13.59
C LEU A 108 7.87 -4.51 12.16
N ILE A 109 7.42 -3.28 11.86
CA ILE A 109 7.59 -2.68 10.53
C ILE A 109 9.07 -2.68 10.16
N GLU A 110 9.95 -2.20 11.05
CA GLU A 110 11.40 -2.20 10.82
C GLU A 110 11.97 -3.60 10.56
N ALA A 111 11.52 -4.60 11.31
CA ALA A 111 11.91 -5.98 11.05
C ALA A 111 11.47 -6.46 9.66
N GLN A 112 10.27 -6.07 9.20
CA GLN A 112 9.82 -6.39 7.83
C GLN A 112 10.64 -5.68 6.75
N LEU A 113 11.05 -4.43 6.99
CA LEU A 113 11.97 -3.71 6.08
C LEU A 113 13.28 -4.49 5.90
N GLN A 114 13.84 -4.98 7.01
CA GLN A 114 15.06 -5.76 7.00
C GLN A 114 14.87 -7.10 6.27
N GLN A 115 13.77 -7.82 6.51
CA GLN A 115 13.45 -9.05 5.78
C GLN A 115 13.29 -8.85 4.27
N ILE A 116 12.75 -7.72 3.82
CA ILE A 116 12.69 -7.40 2.39
C ILE A 116 14.09 -7.16 1.81
N ARG A 117 14.99 -6.52 2.57
CA ARG A 117 16.38 -6.31 2.10
C ARG A 117 17.15 -7.63 2.00
N GLU A 118 16.95 -8.53 2.96
CA GLU A 118 17.63 -9.83 3.03
C GLU A 118 17.03 -10.87 2.07
N GLY A 119 15.70 -10.88 1.92
CA GLY A 119 14.96 -11.90 1.19
C GLY A 119 14.85 -11.68 -0.33
N VAL A 120 15.54 -10.68 -0.89
CA VAL A 120 15.33 -10.26 -2.30
C VAL A 120 16.67 -10.12 -3.02
N PRO A 121 17.29 -11.22 -3.49
CA PRO A 121 18.44 -11.12 -4.37
C PRO A 121 18.04 -10.32 -5.62
N ARG A 122 18.69 -9.18 -5.87
CA ARG A 122 18.36 -8.30 -7.01
C ARG A 122 18.33 -9.03 -8.34
N GLY A 123 19.26 -9.97 -8.54
CA GLY A 123 19.32 -10.83 -9.73
C GLY A 123 18.14 -11.80 -9.86
N TYR A 124 17.53 -12.24 -8.76
CA TYR A 124 16.34 -13.09 -8.81
C TYR A 124 15.14 -12.31 -9.35
N TYR A 125 14.82 -11.16 -8.76
CA TYR A 125 13.70 -10.32 -9.20
C TYR A 125 13.92 -9.71 -10.58
N ALA A 126 15.16 -9.46 -10.99
CA ALA A 126 15.48 -8.99 -12.33
C ALA A 126 15.06 -9.99 -13.43
N ARG A 127 15.09 -11.30 -13.13
CA ARG A 127 14.72 -12.37 -14.07
C ARG A 127 13.22 -12.68 -14.13
N LEU A 128 12.42 -12.11 -13.22
CA LEU A 128 10.98 -12.36 -13.22
C LEU A 128 10.30 -11.63 -14.40
N PRO A 129 9.26 -12.24 -15.01
CA PRO A 129 8.42 -11.61 -16.03
C PRO A 129 7.98 -10.19 -15.64
N LYS A 130 8.14 -9.22 -16.54
CA LYS A 130 7.81 -7.80 -16.29
C LYS A 130 6.51 -7.40 -16.96
N LEU A 131 5.69 -6.62 -16.28
CA LEU A 131 4.47 -6.07 -16.86
C LEU A 131 4.80 -5.04 -17.95
N ALA A 132 4.08 -5.08 -19.06
CA ALA A 132 4.27 -4.19 -20.20
C ALA A 132 3.45 -2.88 -20.09
N ALA A 133 2.29 -2.94 -19.45
CA ALA A 133 1.34 -1.84 -19.41
C ALA A 133 1.49 -0.95 -18.16
N GLN A 134 1.32 0.36 -18.34
CA GLN A 134 1.19 1.32 -17.24
C GLN A 134 -0.07 1.03 -16.41
N PRO A 135 -0.12 1.38 -15.10
CA PRO A 135 0.91 2.12 -14.34
C PRO A 135 2.02 1.23 -13.74
N LEU A 136 1.94 -0.09 -13.90
CA LEU A 136 2.87 -1.05 -13.29
C LEU A 136 3.97 -1.52 -14.24
N ALA A 137 4.17 -0.83 -15.37
CA ALA A 137 5.11 -1.25 -16.40
C ALA A 137 6.54 -1.37 -15.84
N GLY A 138 7.21 -2.46 -16.17
CA GLY A 138 8.57 -2.77 -15.70
C GLY A 138 8.63 -3.40 -14.30
N LEU A 139 7.51 -3.46 -13.55
CA LEU A 139 7.45 -4.22 -12.30
C LEU A 139 7.24 -5.71 -12.57
N PRO A 140 7.70 -6.61 -11.68
CA PRO A 140 7.40 -8.05 -11.79
C PRO A 140 5.89 -8.31 -11.89
N ARG A 141 5.47 -9.26 -12.74
CA ARG A 141 4.07 -9.69 -12.86
C ARG A 141 3.43 -10.01 -11.51
N VAL A 142 4.17 -10.73 -10.67
CA VAL A 142 3.79 -11.08 -9.29
C VAL A 142 3.48 -9.88 -8.40
N TYR A 143 4.06 -8.70 -8.67
CA TYR A 143 3.72 -7.48 -7.93
C TYR A 143 2.29 -7.03 -8.26
N GLY A 144 1.89 -7.07 -9.53
CA GLY A 144 0.51 -6.76 -9.90
C GLY A 144 -0.50 -7.79 -9.37
N ILE A 145 -0.11 -9.06 -9.29
CA ILE A 145 -0.92 -10.13 -8.65
C ILE A 145 -1.10 -9.83 -7.16
N ALA A 146 -0.01 -9.55 -6.44
CA ALA A 146 -0.05 -9.22 -5.01
C ALA A 146 -0.86 -7.94 -4.74
N TRP A 147 -0.69 -6.91 -5.56
CA TRP A 147 -1.47 -5.66 -5.49
C TRP A 147 -2.97 -5.92 -5.62
N ALA A 148 -3.36 -6.65 -6.67
CA ALA A 148 -4.76 -6.98 -6.94
C ALA A 148 -5.38 -7.79 -5.79
N TYR A 149 -4.63 -8.74 -5.23
CA TYR A 149 -5.07 -9.49 -4.06
C TYR A 149 -5.29 -8.58 -2.84
N VAL A 150 -4.27 -7.78 -2.47
CA VAL A 150 -4.31 -6.87 -1.31
C VAL A 150 -5.47 -5.86 -1.40
N ALA A 151 -5.73 -5.32 -2.60
CA ALA A 151 -6.81 -4.36 -2.81
C ALA A 151 -8.20 -4.94 -2.49
N HIS A 152 -8.42 -6.22 -2.82
CA HIS A 152 -9.72 -6.88 -2.71
C HIS A 152 -9.88 -7.74 -1.44
N THR A 153 -8.86 -7.79 -0.57
CA THR A 153 -8.94 -8.38 0.78
C THR A 153 -8.78 -7.37 1.91
N ASP A 154 -8.64 -6.08 1.60
CA ASP A 154 -8.20 -5.04 2.56
C ASP A 154 -6.96 -5.51 3.36
N SER A 155 -5.96 -6.01 2.62
CA SER A 155 -4.68 -6.49 3.16
C SER A 155 -4.74 -7.74 4.04
N VAL A 156 -5.89 -8.42 4.15
CA VAL A 156 -5.98 -9.71 4.87
C VAL A 156 -5.45 -10.84 4.00
N LEU A 157 -4.54 -11.65 4.54
CA LEU A 157 -4.11 -12.90 3.91
C LEU A 157 -5.00 -14.06 4.38
N ASN A 158 -5.81 -14.57 3.45
CA ASN A 158 -6.61 -15.76 3.63
C ASN A 158 -6.14 -16.84 2.65
N GLN A 159 -5.71 -17.99 3.17
CA GLN A 159 -5.14 -19.10 2.40
C GLN A 159 -6.10 -19.64 1.32
N GLU A 160 -7.38 -19.79 1.62
CA GLU A 160 -8.38 -20.32 0.69
C GLU A 160 -8.58 -19.35 -0.48
N LEU A 161 -8.78 -18.06 -0.19
CA LEU A 161 -8.94 -17.01 -1.20
C LEU A 161 -7.68 -16.85 -2.04
N PHE A 162 -6.50 -16.87 -1.41
CA PHE A 162 -5.23 -16.75 -2.11
C PHE A 162 -5.00 -17.92 -3.08
N THR A 163 -5.29 -19.14 -2.61
CA THR A 163 -5.21 -20.36 -3.43
C THR A 163 -6.20 -20.32 -4.60
N ALA A 164 -7.46 -19.94 -4.36
CA ALA A 164 -8.47 -19.81 -5.41
C ALA A 164 -8.08 -18.76 -6.46
N PHE A 165 -7.61 -17.60 -6.01
CA PHE A 165 -7.16 -16.50 -6.88
C PHE A 165 -5.99 -16.92 -7.77
N LEU A 166 -4.93 -17.51 -7.19
CA LEU A 166 -3.76 -17.95 -7.95
C LEU A 166 -4.06 -19.11 -8.89
N ASN A 167 -4.93 -20.04 -8.50
CA ASN A 167 -5.36 -21.12 -9.39
C ASN A 167 -6.09 -20.56 -10.60
N ALA A 168 -7.04 -19.65 -10.37
CA ALA A 168 -7.83 -19.04 -11.43
C ALA A 168 -6.98 -18.16 -12.36
N TYR A 169 -5.98 -17.46 -11.82
CA TYR A 169 -4.97 -16.76 -12.63
C TYR A 169 -4.23 -17.74 -13.56
N GLN A 170 -3.72 -18.84 -12.99
CA GLN A 170 -2.95 -19.86 -13.71
C GLN A 170 -3.78 -20.70 -14.69
N ASP A 171 -5.10 -20.66 -14.64
CA ASP A 171 -5.96 -21.26 -15.67
C ASP A 171 -5.85 -20.50 -17.01
N VAL A 172 -5.36 -19.26 -16.99
CA VAL A 172 -5.15 -18.42 -18.17
C VAL A 172 -3.67 -18.30 -18.51
N ASP A 173 -2.82 -18.04 -17.50
CA ASP A 173 -1.39 -17.81 -17.72
C ASP A 173 -0.58 -18.41 -16.54
N GLU A 174 0.19 -19.45 -16.84
CA GLU A 174 0.91 -20.24 -15.84
C GLU A 174 2.03 -19.43 -15.18
N LEU A 175 2.12 -19.52 -13.85
CA LEU A 175 3.17 -18.88 -13.07
C LEU A 175 4.36 -19.84 -12.95
N THR A 176 5.56 -19.31 -13.18
CA THR A 176 6.81 -20.04 -12.91
C THR A 176 6.99 -20.30 -11.42
N LEU A 177 7.78 -21.30 -11.07
CA LEU A 177 8.13 -21.58 -9.68
C LEU A 177 8.85 -20.38 -9.04
N GLY A 178 9.71 -19.71 -9.80
CA GLY A 178 10.33 -18.45 -9.41
C GLY A 178 9.33 -17.32 -9.12
N GLU A 179 8.23 -17.23 -9.85
CA GLU A 179 7.19 -16.24 -9.53
C GLU A 179 6.43 -16.59 -8.25
N LEU A 180 6.07 -17.86 -8.05
CA LEU A 180 5.36 -18.29 -6.85
C LEU A 180 6.20 -18.06 -5.59
N TRP A 181 7.50 -18.39 -5.62
CA TRP A 181 8.42 -18.13 -4.50
C TRP A 181 8.78 -16.66 -4.32
N ALA A 182 8.47 -15.78 -5.28
CA ALA A 182 8.59 -14.33 -5.10
C ALA A 182 7.40 -13.72 -4.34
N LEU A 183 6.24 -14.40 -4.27
CA LEU A 183 5.04 -13.89 -3.61
C LEU A 183 5.22 -13.50 -2.13
N PRO A 184 5.94 -14.26 -1.27
CA PRO A 184 6.09 -13.92 0.15
C PRO A 184 6.67 -12.52 0.36
N THR A 185 7.75 -12.21 -0.36
CA THR A 185 8.42 -10.92 -0.21
C THR A 185 7.70 -9.83 -1.00
N THR A 186 7.11 -10.18 -2.14
CA THR A 186 6.29 -9.25 -2.92
C THR A 186 5.07 -8.77 -2.14
N LEU A 187 4.40 -9.68 -1.40
CA LEU A 187 3.30 -9.32 -0.50
C LEU A 187 3.76 -8.36 0.60
N ARG A 188 4.92 -8.62 1.25
CA ARG A 188 5.48 -7.67 2.24
C ARG A 188 5.68 -6.27 1.62
N VAL A 189 6.25 -6.21 0.42
CA VAL A 189 6.47 -4.95 -0.30
C VAL A 189 5.14 -4.21 -0.55
N VAL A 190 4.13 -4.89 -1.08
CA VAL A 190 2.82 -4.27 -1.37
C VAL A 190 2.11 -3.84 -0.07
N LEU A 191 2.18 -4.63 0.98
CA LEU A 191 1.59 -4.32 2.28
C LEU A 191 2.24 -3.09 2.93
N LEU A 192 3.58 -2.98 2.86
CA LEU A 192 4.28 -1.79 3.35
C LEU A 192 4.03 -0.56 2.48
N GLU A 193 3.88 -0.74 1.16
CA GLU A 193 3.44 0.35 0.29
C GLU A 193 2.02 0.82 0.67
N ASN A 194 1.11 -0.10 0.98
CA ASN A 194 -0.21 0.26 1.48
C ASN A 194 -0.13 0.96 2.84
N LEU A 195 0.73 0.48 3.74
CA LEU A 195 0.93 1.08 5.06
C LEU A 195 1.44 2.51 4.95
N ARG A 196 2.39 2.76 4.04
CA ARG A 196 2.88 4.10 3.71
C ARG A 196 1.72 5.00 3.27
N ARG A 197 0.91 4.57 2.30
CA ARG A 197 -0.24 5.34 1.80
C ARG A 197 -1.19 5.73 2.94
N VAL A 198 -1.49 4.79 3.84
CA VAL A 198 -2.34 5.07 5.01
C VAL A 198 -1.65 5.99 6.02
N ALA A 199 -0.36 5.80 6.30
CA ALA A 199 0.41 6.65 7.20
C ALA A 199 0.54 8.09 6.68
N GLU A 200 0.80 8.28 5.39
CA GLU A 200 0.81 9.60 4.73
C GLU A 200 -0.55 10.28 4.83
N ASN A 201 -1.66 9.55 4.62
CA ASN A 201 -3.01 10.09 4.79
C ASN A 201 -3.28 10.51 6.25
N ILE A 202 -2.86 9.71 7.23
CA ILE A 202 -2.96 10.06 8.66
C ILE A 202 -2.15 11.33 8.98
N ALA A 203 -0.92 11.42 8.47
CA ALA A 203 -0.05 12.58 8.63
C ALA A 203 -0.66 13.83 7.99
N ALA A 204 -1.16 13.74 6.76
CA ALA A 204 -1.75 14.86 6.06
C ALA A 204 -3.05 15.35 6.71
N ASN A 205 -3.89 14.42 7.22
CA ASN A 205 -5.06 14.78 8.02
C ASN A 205 -4.68 15.48 9.35
N LYS A 206 -3.56 15.12 9.97
CA LYS A 206 -3.03 15.86 11.14
C LYS A 206 -2.61 17.28 10.75
N VAL A 207 -1.99 17.48 9.59
CA VAL A 207 -1.68 18.83 9.07
C VAL A 207 -2.95 19.65 8.86
N ALA A 208 -4.00 19.07 8.28
CA ALA A 208 -5.28 19.76 8.08
C ALA A 208 -5.87 20.26 9.42
N ARG A 209 -5.79 19.44 10.47
CA ARG A 209 -6.22 19.83 11.83
C ARG A 209 -5.33 20.92 12.41
N GLU A 210 -4.02 20.81 12.24
CA GLU A 210 -3.04 21.80 12.70
C GLU A 210 -3.29 23.18 12.07
N VAL A 211 -3.55 23.23 10.76
CA VAL A 211 -3.91 24.46 10.06
C VAL A 211 -5.24 25.04 10.56
N ALA A 212 -6.24 24.19 10.80
CA ALA A 212 -7.49 24.64 11.42
C ALA A 212 -7.27 25.19 12.84
N HIS A 213 -6.37 24.58 13.63
CA HIS A 213 -6.02 25.11 14.95
C HIS A 213 -5.37 26.49 14.86
N ALA A 214 -4.37 26.64 13.99
CA ALA A 214 -3.69 27.91 13.78
C ALA A 214 -4.65 28.99 13.26
N ALA A 215 -5.59 28.64 12.38
CA ALA A 215 -6.60 29.56 11.89
C ALA A 215 -7.49 30.08 13.04
N TRP A 216 -7.90 29.20 13.96
CA TRP A 216 -8.65 29.59 15.16
C TRP A 216 -7.84 30.46 16.12
N ASP A 217 -6.54 30.18 16.29
CA ASP A 217 -5.67 30.99 17.14
C ASP A 217 -5.48 32.42 16.55
N ALA A 218 -5.59 32.55 15.22
CA ALA A 218 -5.52 33.80 14.48
C ALA A 218 -6.89 34.34 14.02
N ALA A 219 -8.00 33.88 14.61
CA ALA A 219 -9.36 34.12 14.10
C ALA A 219 -9.74 35.59 13.93
N ASP A 220 -9.24 36.47 14.82
CA ASP A 220 -9.50 37.92 14.78
C ASP A 220 -8.61 38.66 13.78
N ALA A 221 -7.49 38.05 13.38
CA ALA A 221 -6.46 38.68 12.57
C ALA A 221 -6.56 38.30 11.08
N LEU A 222 -7.17 37.15 10.77
CA LEU A 222 -7.36 36.66 9.42
C LEU A 222 -8.59 37.28 8.75
N SER A 223 -8.42 37.72 7.51
CA SER A 223 -9.54 38.12 6.64
C SER A 223 -10.12 36.92 5.87
N GLU A 224 -11.35 37.05 5.37
CA GLU A 224 -11.99 36.00 4.55
C GLU A 224 -11.19 35.68 3.28
N GLN A 225 -10.52 36.67 2.68
CA GLN A 225 -9.63 36.47 1.52
C GLN A 225 -8.40 35.62 1.86
N GLU A 226 -7.83 35.80 3.06
CA GLU A 226 -6.69 35.00 3.51
C GLU A 226 -7.12 33.56 3.83
N LEU A 227 -8.32 33.37 4.38
CA LEU A 227 -8.91 32.05 4.58
C LEU A 227 -9.14 31.32 3.25
N ASP A 228 -9.60 32.01 2.20
CA ASP A 228 -9.71 31.44 0.85
C ASP A 228 -8.36 31.03 0.27
N VAL A 229 -7.28 31.73 0.63
CA VAL A 229 -5.91 31.38 0.21
C VAL A 229 -5.45 30.11 0.91
N VAL A 230 -5.66 30.00 2.23
CA VAL A 230 -5.36 28.79 3.01
C VAL A 230 -6.18 27.60 2.51
N PHE A 231 -7.48 27.80 2.29
CA PHE A 231 -8.39 26.77 1.79
C PHE A 231 -7.97 26.26 0.41
N ARG A 232 -7.63 27.14 -0.53
CA ARG A 232 -7.14 26.75 -1.86
C ARG A 232 -5.83 25.97 -1.79
N ALA A 233 -4.93 26.33 -0.87
CA ALA A 233 -3.70 25.58 -0.66
C ALA A 233 -3.98 24.16 -0.16
N LEU A 234 -4.89 23.99 0.81
CA LEU A 234 -5.32 22.69 1.31
C LEU A 234 -6.04 21.85 0.24
N GLN A 235 -6.92 22.48 -0.53
CA GLN A 235 -7.65 21.83 -1.63
C GLN A 235 -6.70 21.31 -2.70
N SER A 236 -5.63 22.05 -3.01
CA SER A 236 -4.59 21.57 -3.96
C SER A 236 -3.90 20.28 -3.50
N ARG A 237 -4.02 19.93 -2.21
CA ARG A 237 -3.43 18.75 -1.59
C ARG A 237 -4.45 17.69 -1.16
N GLY A 238 -5.75 17.92 -1.41
CA GLY A 238 -6.82 17.02 -0.96
C GLY A 238 -7.07 17.05 0.55
N LEU A 239 -6.74 18.15 1.23
CA LEU A 239 -6.85 18.29 2.69
C LEU A 239 -8.05 19.15 3.14
N GLU A 240 -8.90 19.56 2.21
CA GLU A 240 -10.05 20.41 2.47
C GLU A 240 -11.04 19.78 3.44
N SER A 241 -11.32 18.47 3.30
CA SER A 241 -12.30 17.77 4.14
C SER A 241 -11.89 17.76 5.61
N GLY A 242 -10.62 17.42 5.89
CA GLY A 242 -10.06 17.42 7.24
C GLY A 242 -10.05 18.80 7.87
N TYR A 243 -9.71 19.82 7.08
CA TYR A 243 -9.71 21.22 7.53
C TYR A 243 -11.11 21.72 7.87
N LEU A 244 -12.07 21.55 6.95
CA LEU A 244 -13.47 21.97 7.15
C LEU A 244 -14.12 21.23 8.33
N THR A 245 -13.85 19.93 8.48
CA THR A 245 -14.33 19.15 9.63
C THR A 245 -13.83 19.74 10.94
N GLN A 246 -12.54 20.06 11.02
CA GLN A 246 -11.93 20.60 12.24
C GLN A 246 -12.39 22.04 12.54
N LEU A 247 -12.60 22.86 11.50
CA LEU A 247 -13.18 24.19 11.66
C LEU A 247 -14.60 24.11 12.23
N TRP A 248 -15.44 23.24 11.64
CA TRP A 248 -16.81 23.06 12.09
C TRP A 248 -16.90 22.53 13.53
N GLN A 249 -16.05 21.57 13.91
CA GLN A 249 -16.02 21.01 15.28
C GLN A 249 -15.71 22.05 16.36
N ARG A 250 -15.04 23.16 16.00
CA ARG A 250 -14.68 24.24 16.91
C ARG A 250 -15.58 25.47 16.76
N LEU A 251 -16.55 25.44 15.85
CA LEU A 251 -17.50 26.54 15.66
C LEU A 251 -18.32 26.72 16.96
N PRO A 252 -18.34 27.92 17.56
CA PRO A 252 -19.18 28.19 18.72
C PRO A 252 -20.66 27.97 18.39
N LEU A 253 -21.47 27.52 19.35
CA LEU A 253 -22.92 27.38 19.15
C LEU A 253 -23.63 28.74 19.13
N ASP A 254 -23.12 29.70 19.90
CA ASP A 254 -23.59 31.07 19.96
C ASP A 254 -22.45 32.03 19.63
N HIS A 255 -22.64 32.85 18.60
CA HIS A 255 -21.77 33.96 18.26
C HIS A 255 -22.66 35.20 18.09
N GLY A 256 -22.38 36.24 18.89
CA GLY A 256 -23.11 37.51 18.84
C GLY A 256 -22.96 38.24 17.51
N GLY A 257 -23.53 39.44 17.40
CA GLY A 257 -23.58 40.21 16.14
C GLY A 257 -22.22 40.63 15.53
N ASN A 258 -21.09 40.39 16.21
CA ASN A 258 -19.74 40.66 15.72
C ASN A 258 -18.88 39.38 15.67
N ALA A 259 -19.37 38.36 14.97
CA ALA A 259 -18.63 37.12 14.76
C ALA A 259 -17.29 37.40 14.01
N PRO A 260 -16.16 36.80 14.42
CA PRO A 260 -14.90 36.90 13.68
C PRO A 260 -15.05 36.44 12.22
N PRO A 261 -14.21 36.93 11.29
CA PRO A 261 -14.22 36.50 9.89
C PRO A 261 -14.18 34.97 9.72
N LEU A 262 -13.41 34.28 10.54
CA LEU A 262 -13.31 32.81 10.52
C LEU A 262 -14.64 32.12 10.79
N VAL A 263 -15.46 32.63 11.71
CA VAL A 263 -16.78 32.05 12.03
C VAL A 263 -17.69 32.15 10.82
N ARG A 264 -17.84 33.35 10.25
CA ARG A 264 -18.68 33.57 9.05
C ARG A 264 -18.20 32.75 7.86
N TRP A 265 -16.88 32.71 7.65
CA TRP A 265 -16.29 31.90 6.59
C TRP A 265 -16.59 30.41 6.78
N THR A 266 -16.46 29.90 8.01
CA THR A 266 -16.76 28.50 8.35
C THR A 266 -18.23 28.17 8.13
N GLU A 267 -19.17 29.03 8.54
CA GLU A 267 -20.61 28.83 8.31
C GLU A 267 -20.95 28.76 6.81
N GLN A 268 -20.30 29.59 5.99
CA GLN A 268 -20.51 29.60 4.54
C GLN A 268 -19.94 28.35 3.85
N HIS A 269 -18.80 27.84 4.32
CA HIS A 269 -18.07 26.74 3.68
C HIS A 269 -18.39 25.35 4.27
N CYS A 270 -19.02 25.28 5.44
CA CYS A 270 -19.44 24.04 6.10
C CYS A 270 -20.97 23.92 6.25
N PRO A 271 -21.75 23.89 5.14
CA PRO A 271 -23.21 23.91 5.21
C PRO A 271 -23.82 22.66 5.87
N SER A 272 -23.07 21.56 5.95
CA SER A 272 -23.51 20.31 6.59
C SER A 272 -22.40 19.66 7.43
N GLY A 273 -22.13 20.24 8.59
CA GLY A 273 -21.13 19.71 9.52
C GLY A 273 -21.32 18.27 10.02
N PRO A 274 -22.56 17.80 10.32
CA PRO A 274 -22.77 16.39 10.68
C PRO A 274 -22.31 15.41 9.59
N ALA A 275 -22.47 15.77 8.31
CA ALA A 275 -21.99 14.94 7.20
C ALA A 275 -20.46 14.92 7.13
N LEU A 276 -19.79 16.06 7.35
CA LEU A 276 -18.32 16.15 7.43
C LEU A 276 -17.77 15.26 8.56
N ILE A 277 -18.38 15.32 9.75
CA ILE A 277 -18.01 14.47 10.88
C ILE A 277 -18.23 12.99 10.57
N GLY A 278 -19.39 12.64 9.99
CA GLY A 278 -19.69 11.26 9.61
C GLY A 278 -18.65 10.70 8.63
N ALA A 279 -18.28 11.48 7.62
CA ALA A 279 -17.25 11.11 6.65
C ALA A 279 -15.87 10.94 7.31
N ALA A 280 -15.46 11.89 8.17
CA ALA A 280 -14.18 11.82 8.88
C ALA A 280 -14.09 10.61 9.82
N HIS A 281 -15.17 10.27 10.53
CA HIS A 281 -15.22 9.06 11.36
C HIS A 281 -15.16 7.78 10.52
N ALA A 282 -15.86 7.73 9.38
CA ALA A 282 -15.81 6.58 8.48
C ALA A 282 -14.39 6.37 7.91
N GLU A 283 -13.71 7.45 7.52
CA GLU A 283 -12.33 7.40 7.03
C GLU A 283 -11.37 6.90 8.14
N GLN A 284 -11.50 7.43 9.36
CA GLN A 284 -10.67 7.01 10.50
C GLN A 284 -10.90 5.55 10.88
N ALA A 285 -12.15 5.09 10.86
CA ALA A 285 -12.49 3.69 11.11
C ALA A 285 -11.89 2.77 10.04
N ALA A 286 -12.00 3.18 8.77
CA ALA A 286 -11.46 2.43 7.65
C ALA A 286 -9.92 2.37 7.70
N ALA A 287 -9.24 3.47 8.01
CA ALA A 287 -7.79 3.49 8.22
C ALA A 287 -7.36 2.57 9.37
N ASN A 288 -8.10 2.56 10.49
CA ASN A 288 -7.81 1.70 11.63
C ASN A 288 -7.90 0.21 11.27
N LEU A 289 -8.93 -0.19 10.53
CA LEU A 289 -9.08 -1.56 10.05
C LEU A 289 -7.94 -1.95 9.09
N THR A 290 -7.66 -1.12 8.08
CA THR A 290 -6.61 -1.40 7.11
C THR A 290 -5.23 -1.52 7.79
N VAL A 291 -4.87 -0.63 8.72
CA VAL A 291 -3.59 -0.72 9.47
C VAL A 291 -3.54 -2.02 10.29
N GLY A 292 -4.61 -2.34 11.03
CA GLY A 292 -4.68 -3.57 11.81
C GLY A 292 -4.50 -4.82 10.94
N ASN A 293 -5.17 -4.85 9.77
CA ASN A 293 -5.06 -5.94 8.80
C ASN A 293 -3.65 -6.07 8.23
N ILE A 294 -3.02 -4.95 7.83
CA ILE A 294 -1.64 -4.95 7.32
C ILE A 294 -0.67 -5.51 8.38
N ILE A 295 -0.73 -5.00 9.61
CA ILE A 295 0.18 -5.43 10.69
C ILE A 295 -0.01 -6.91 11.00
N THR A 296 -1.26 -7.37 11.08
CA THR A 296 -1.58 -8.78 11.34
C THR A 296 -1.07 -9.68 10.21
N THR A 297 -1.31 -9.28 8.95
CA THR A 297 -0.85 -10.03 7.79
C THR A 297 0.67 -10.05 7.66
N LEU A 298 1.37 -8.94 7.93
CA LEU A 298 2.84 -8.91 7.94
C LEU A 298 3.43 -9.89 8.96
N ARG A 299 2.83 -10.01 10.15
CA ARG A 299 3.22 -11.04 11.14
C ARG A 299 2.98 -12.44 10.59
N LEU A 300 1.79 -12.68 10.03
CA LEU A 300 1.40 -13.97 9.48
C LEU A 300 2.36 -14.43 8.37
N ILE A 301 2.73 -13.54 7.46
CA ILE A 301 3.67 -13.83 6.36
C ILE A 301 5.03 -14.33 6.87
N GLY A 302 5.48 -13.85 8.04
CA GLY A 302 6.72 -14.31 8.68
C GLY A 302 6.58 -15.64 9.43
N GLN A 303 5.37 -16.10 9.71
CA GLN A 303 5.07 -17.30 10.50
C GLN A 303 4.54 -18.46 9.66
N VAL A 304 4.07 -18.19 8.45
CA VAL A 304 3.52 -19.20 7.53
C VAL A 304 4.64 -20.02 6.89
N GLU A 305 4.47 -21.34 6.89
CA GLU A 305 5.24 -22.27 6.07
C GLU A 305 4.84 -22.11 4.59
N TRP A 306 5.60 -21.32 3.85
CA TRP A 306 5.25 -20.95 2.47
C TRP A 306 5.22 -22.13 1.51
N SER A 307 5.91 -23.23 1.81
CA SER A 307 5.78 -24.50 1.07
C SER A 307 4.33 -24.99 1.06
N ASP A 308 3.61 -24.85 2.17
CA ASP A 308 2.24 -25.35 2.31
C ASP A 308 1.24 -24.49 1.52
N LEU A 309 1.60 -23.24 1.21
CA LEU A 309 0.81 -22.38 0.32
C LEU A 309 1.20 -22.53 -1.15
N ILE A 310 2.49 -22.66 -1.45
CA ILE A 310 3.03 -22.63 -2.82
C ILE A 310 2.94 -24.01 -3.47
N GLU A 311 3.33 -25.08 -2.79
CA GLU A 311 3.34 -26.42 -3.38
C GLU A 311 1.96 -26.85 -3.89
N PRO A 312 0.86 -26.61 -3.15
CA PRO A 312 -0.46 -26.95 -3.65
C PRO A 312 -0.90 -26.07 -4.81
N VAL A 313 -0.27 -24.93 -5.11
CA VAL A 313 -0.65 -24.00 -6.18
C VAL A 313 0.23 -24.17 -7.43
N SER A 314 1.47 -24.62 -7.26
CA SER A 314 2.44 -24.81 -8.34
C SER A 314 2.06 -25.98 -9.26
N ARG A 315 1.81 -25.68 -10.55
CA ARG A 315 1.45 -26.69 -11.54
C ARG A 315 2.59 -27.68 -11.79
N SER A 316 3.84 -27.20 -11.85
CA SER A 316 5.03 -28.04 -12.04
C SER A 316 5.32 -28.94 -10.84
N LEU A 317 5.24 -28.43 -9.60
CA LEU A 317 5.45 -29.25 -8.40
C LEU A 317 4.36 -30.31 -8.21
N ARG A 318 3.09 -30.01 -8.52
CA ARG A 318 2.01 -31.01 -8.49
C ARG A 318 2.31 -32.19 -9.41
N VAL A 319 2.92 -31.94 -10.57
CA VAL A 319 3.33 -33.00 -11.50
C VAL A 319 4.48 -33.81 -10.92
N LEU A 320 5.55 -33.17 -10.45
CA LEU A 320 6.69 -33.89 -9.84
C LEU A 320 6.28 -34.75 -8.64
N ARG A 321 5.31 -34.29 -7.83
CA ARG A 321 4.77 -35.03 -6.69
C ARG A 321 4.01 -36.31 -7.07
N GLN A 322 3.69 -36.53 -8.33
CA GLN A 322 3.16 -37.82 -8.81
C GLN A 322 4.19 -38.93 -8.69
N LEU A 323 5.50 -38.60 -8.62
CA LEU A 323 6.57 -39.55 -8.38
C LEU A 323 6.76 -39.79 -6.87
N PRO A 324 6.56 -41.02 -6.37
CA PRO A 324 6.80 -41.34 -4.97
C PRO A 324 8.27 -41.20 -4.55
N SER A 325 9.21 -41.23 -5.49
CA SER A 325 10.62 -40.94 -5.24
C SER A 325 10.80 -39.47 -4.86
N TYR A 326 10.29 -38.54 -5.68
CA TYR A 326 10.39 -37.10 -5.43
C TYR A 326 9.82 -36.70 -4.06
N ALA A 327 8.67 -37.26 -3.67
CA ALA A 327 8.04 -36.96 -2.38
C ALA A 327 8.85 -37.46 -1.16
N ARG A 328 9.71 -38.47 -1.34
CA ARG A 328 10.57 -39.04 -0.28
C ARG A 328 11.96 -38.40 -0.23
N GLU A 329 12.30 -37.57 -1.22
CA GLU A 329 13.60 -36.91 -1.28
C GLU A 329 13.79 -35.87 -0.17
N SER A 330 15.05 -35.65 0.18
CA SER A 330 15.43 -34.57 1.10
C SER A 330 15.05 -33.19 0.51
N GLU A 331 14.84 -32.20 1.37
CA GLU A 331 14.55 -30.82 0.91
C GLU A 331 15.65 -30.30 -0.03
N LEU A 332 16.92 -30.53 0.31
CA LEU A 332 18.06 -30.14 -0.52
C LEU A 332 17.99 -30.78 -1.92
N THR A 333 17.68 -32.08 -1.99
CA THR A 333 17.54 -32.77 -3.27
C THR A 333 16.35 -32.22 -4.07
N ARG A 334 15.21 -31.96 -3.42
CA ARG A 334 14.04 -31.35 -4.07
C ARG A 334 14.37 -29.98 -4.64
N GLN A 335 15.11 -29.15 -3.91
CA GLN A 335 15.60 -27.85 -4.39
C GLN A 335 16.53 -27.98 -5.61
N GLN A 336 17.42 -28.98 -5.63
CA GLN A 336 18.27 -29.24 -6.80
C GLN A 336 17.47 -29.67 -8.03
N ILE A 337 16.46 -30.53 -7.84
CA ILE A 337 15.56 -30.99 -8.90
C ILE A 337 14.78 -29.81 -9.48
N THR A 338 14.18 -28.97 -8.63
CA THR A 338 13.41 -27.82 -9.08
C THR A 338 14.29 -26.79 -9.78
N HIS A 339 15.52 -26.55 -9.29
CA HIS A 339 16.46 -25.68 -9.96
C HIS A 339 16.85 -26.21 -11.35
N ALA A 340 17.12 -27.51 -11.48
CA ALA A 340 17.43 -28.13 -12.77
C ALA A 340 16.24 -28.00 -13.75
N MET A 341 15.01 -28.21 -13.26
CA MET A 341 13.78 -28.01 -14.03
C MET A 341 13.65 -26.57 -14.56
N GLU A 342 13.85 -25.56 -13.71
CA GLU A 342 13.82 -24.14 -14.11
C GLU A 342 14.87 -23.83 -15.20
N GLN A 343 16.08 -24.40 -15.09
CA GLN A 343 17.14 -24.20 -16.07
C GLN A 343 16.78 -24.83 -17.43
N VAL A 344 16.27 -26.06 -17.42
CA VAL A 344 15.84 -26.76 -18.65
C VAL A 344 14.66 -26.03 -19.29
N ALA A 345 13.67 -25.60 -18.51
CA ALA A 345 12.53 -24.82 -18.99
C ALA A 345 12.99 -23.55 -19.73
N ARG A 346 13.92 -22.80 -19.14
CA ARG A 346 14.49 -21.59 -19.75
C ARG A 346 15.29 -21.87 -21.04
N GLN A 347 16.14 -22.89 -21.02
CA GLN A 347 16.95 -23.26 -22.19
C GLN A 347 16.11 -23.75 -23.37
N THR A 348 15.00 -24.43 -23.07
CA THR A 348 14.09 -24.99 -24.09
C THR A 348 12.94 -24.06 -24.45
N GLN A 349 12.78 -22.93 -23.74
CA GLN A 349 11.66 -21.99 -23.88
C GLN A 349 10.30 -22.70 -23.75
N ARG A 350 10.21 -23.63 -22.78
CA ARG A 350 9.00 -24.40 -22.47
C ARG A 350 8.54 -24.14 -21.05
N PRO A 351 7.22 -24.25 -20.75
CA PRO A 351 6.72 -24.18 -19.38
C PRO A 351 7.39 -25.22 -18.48
N GLU A 352 7.66 -24.84 -17.23
CA GLU A 352 8.23 -25.74 -16.23
C GLU A 352 7.39 -27.00 -16.02
N ARG A 353 6.06 -26.88 -16.12
CA ARG A 353 5.15 -28.02 -16.09
C ARG A 353 5.43 -29.03 -17.19
N GLU A 354 5.71 -28.62 -18.42
CA GLU A 354 6.01 -29.56 -19.50
C GLU A 354 7.31 -30.33 -19.24
N VAL A 355 8.30 -29.67 -18.65
CA VAL A 355 9.56 -30.29 -18.23
C VAL A 355 9.28 -31.32 -17.12
N ALA A 356 8.49 -30.95 -16.11
CA ALA A 356 8.07 -31.87 -15.05
C ALA A 356 7.33 -33.09 -15.62
N GLU A 357 6.39 -32.89 -16.55
CA GLU A 357 5.65 -33.99 -17.20
C GLU A 357 6.59 -34.90 -18.00
N ALA A 358 7.61 -34.35 -18.65
CA ALA A 358 8.63 -35.15 -19.34
C ALA A 358 9.45 -36.00 -18.36
N VAL A 359 9.83 -35.47 -17.20
CA VAL A 359 10.52 -36.23 -16.15
C VAL A 359 9.64 -37.38 -15.64
N VAL A 360 8.36 -37.11 -15.35
CA VAL A 360 7.42 -38.14 -14.87
C VAL A 360 7.20 -39.24 -15.91
N ARG A 361 7.14 -38.90 -17.21
CA ARG A 361 6.98 -39.90 -18.29
C ARG A 361 8.21 -40.80 -18.49
N LEU A 362 9.40 -40.37 -18.06
CA LEU A 362 10.65 -41.10 -18.25
C LEU A 362 11.04 -41.96 -17.03
N ALA A 363 10.41 -41.73 -15.88
CA ALA A 363 10.62 -42.48 -14.63
C ALA A 363 9.70 -43.70 -14.56
#